data_AF-A0A5C3NNT3-F1
#
_entry.id   AF-A0A5C3NNT3-F1
#
_cell.length_a   1.000
_cell.length_b   1.000
_cell.length_c   1.000
_cell.angle_alpha   90.00
_cell.angle_beta   90.00
_cell.angle_gamma   90.00
#
_symmetry.space_group_name_H-M   'P 1'
#
loop_
_entity.id
_entity.type
_entity.pdbx_description
1 polymer ?
#
loop_
_entity_poly.entity_id
_entity_poly.type
_entity_poly.pdbx_seq_one_letter_code
_entity_poly.pdbx_strand_id
1 'polypeptide(L)' 'VDCLIEALYPGIKQPGKPDEYFLERTILSATNDAVDDLNQAILDKFPGEETVLHSADKV' A
#
# COMPACT_ATOMS: atom_id res chain seq x y z
N VAL A 1 -8.97 8.56 -5.64
CA VAL A 1 -7.88 7.86 -4.92
C VAL A 1 -6.76 7.48 -5.89
N ASP A 2 -7.07 6.88 -7.04
CA ASP A 2 -6.04 6.50 -8.04
C ASP A 2 -5.09 7.63 -8.44
N CYS A 3 -5.61 8.83 -8.73
CA CYS A 3 -4.76 9.97 -9.09
C CYS A 3 -3.73 10.36 -8.00
N LEU A 4 -4.06 10.14 -6.71
CA LEU A 4 -3.15 10.40 -5.61
C LEU A 4 -2.05 9.33 -5.55
N ILE A 5 -2.44 8.06 -5.68
CA ILE A 5 -1.50 6.93 -5.67
C ILE A 5 -0.54 7.03 -6.84
N GLU A 6 -1.01 7.39 -8.04
CA GLU A 6 -0.17 7.56 -9.23
C GLU A 6 0.80 8.75 -9.11
N ALA A 7 0.35 9.85 -8.49
CA ALA A 7 1.18 11.03 -8.26
C ALA A 7 2.28 10.78 -7.22
N LEU A 8 1.95 10.07 -6.14
CA LEU A 8 2.90 9.82 -5.06
C LEU A 8 3.78 8.61 -5.32
N TYR A 9 3.27 7.52 -5.91
CA TYR A 9 4.04 6.31 -6.18
C TYR A 9 4.24 6.07 -7.68
N PRO A 10 5.07 6.88 -8.37
CA PRO A 10 5.36 6.67 -9.78
C PRO A 10 6.10 5.36 -10.00
N GLY A 11 5.55 4.53 -10.88
CA GLY A 11 6.11 3.21 -11.18
C GLY A 11 5.99 2.21 -10.04
N ILE A 12 4.92 2.28 -9.23
CA ILE A 12 4.63 1.30 -8.16
C ILE A 12 4.58 -0.15 -8.66
N LYS A 13 4.21 -0.35 -9.93
CA LYS A 13 4.20 -1.66 -10.60
C LYS A 13 5.60 -2.24 -10.85
N GLN A 14 6.67 -1.49 -10.62
CA GLN A 14 8.03 -1.93 -10.85
C GLN A 14 8.63 -2.44 -9.53
N PRO A 15 9.09 -3.70 -9.47
CA PRO A 15 9.70 -4.25 -8.26
C PRO A 15 11.05 -3.58 -7.96
N GLY A 16 11.56 -3.78 -6.74
CA GLY A 16 12.91 -3.36 -6.36
C GLY A 16 13.05 -1.87 -6.01
N LYS A 17 12.01 -1.26 -5.44
CA LYS A 17 12.11 0.09 -4.88
C LYS A 17 12.94 0.06 -3.59
N PRO A 18 13.78 1.07 -3.32
CA PRO A 18 14.47 1.20 -2.04
C PRO A 18 13.47 1.49 -0.92
N ASP A 19 13.83 1.20 0.33
CA ASP A 19 12.95 1.38 1.49
C ASP A 19 12.49 2.83 1.64
N GLU A 20 13.36 3.80 1.32
CA GLU A 20 13.08 5.23 1.35
C GLU A 20 11.93 5.63 0.42
N TYR A 21 11.68 4.83 -0.63
CA TYR A 21 10.63 5.12 -1.60
C TYR A 21 9.27 5.28 -0.89
N PHE A 22 8.87 4.31 -0.07
CA PHE A 22 7.60 4.38 0.64
C PHE A 22 7.65 5.33 1.84
N LEU A 23 8.78 5.35 2.56
CA LEU A 23 8.94 6.14 3.78
C LEU A 23 8.71 7.64 3.52
N GLU A 24 9.33 8.19 2.49
CA GLU A 24 9.24 9.61 2.15
C GLU A 24 7.89 10.02 1.52
N ARG A 25 7.05 9.04 1.18
CA ARG A 25 5.81 9.23 0.40
C ARG A 25 4.58 8.74 1.17
N THR A 26 4.70 8.66 2.50
CA THR A 26 3.63 8.17 3.38
C THR A 26 2.36 9.03 3.22
N ILE A 27 1.23 8.37 2.95
CA ILE A 27 -0.08 9.01 2.88
C ILE A 27 -0.76 8.86 4.24
N LEU A 28 -1.22 9.97 4.81
CA LEU A 28 -1.91 9.99 6.10
C LEU A 28 -3.41 10.20 5.89
N SER A 29 -4.22 9.46 6.65
CA SER A 29 -5.68 9.60 6.68
C SER A 29 -6.17 9.73 8.12
N ALA A 30 -7.36 10.32 8.29
CA ALA A 30 -7.93 10.61 9.60
C ALA A 30 -8.66 9.41 10.25
N THR A 31 -8.98 8.37 9.48
CA THR A 31 -9.73 7.19 9.94
C THR A 31 -9.08 5.92 9.43
N ASN A 32 -9.19 4.84 10.21
CA ASN A 32 -8.62 3.54 9.85
C ASN A 32 -9.31 2.94 8.62
N ASP A 33 -10.64 3.06 8.49
CA ASP A 33 -11.36 2.57 7.30
C ASP A 33 -10.79 3.17 6.01
N ALA A 34 -10.49 4.47 6.01
CA ALA A 34 -9.85 5.13 4.88
C ALA A 34 -8.36 4.76 4.69
N VAL A 35 -7.67 4.35 5.76
CA VAL A 35 -6.31 3.77 5.67
C VAL A 35 -6.38 2.39 5.01
N ASP A 36 -7.36 1.56 5.40
CA ASP A 36 -7.55 0.21 4.88
C ASP A 36 -7.90 0.23 3.39
N ASP A 37 -8.86 1.07 2.99
CA ASP A 37 -9.22 1.28 1.58
C ASP A 37 -8.01 1.73 0.74
N LEU A 38 -7.18 2.61 1.30
CA LEU A 38 -6.00 3.13 0.61
C LEU A 38 -4.92 2.05 0.48
N ASN A 39 -4.63 1.33 1.56
CA ASN A 39 -3.64 0.27 1.56
C ASN A 39 -4.04 -0.85 0.59
N GLN A 40 -5.33 -1.22 0.53
CA GLN A 40 -5.81 -2.20 -0.45
C GLN A 40 -5.63 -1.70 -1.88
N ALA A 41 -6.04 -0.46 -2.17
CA ALA A 41 -5.89 0.12 -3.52
C ALA A 41 -4.41 0.27 -3.95
N ILE A 42 -3.48 0.39 -3.00
CA ILE A 42 -2.04 0.39 -3.23
C ILE A 42 -1.55 -1.05 -3.51
N LEU A 43 -1.94 -2.02 -2.68
CA LEU A 43 -1.59 -3.44 -2.82
C LEU A 43 -2.06 -4.02 -4.15
N ASP A 44 -3.28 -3.69 -4.60
CA ASP A 44 -3.85 -4.13 -5.89
C ASP A 44 -3.01 -3.68 -7.11
N LYS A 45 -2.12 -2.69 -6.93
CA LYS A 45 -1.22 -2.24 -8.00
C LYS A 45 0.11 -3.01 -8.02
N PHE A 46 0.46 -3.78 -7.00
CA PHE A 46 1.70 -4.56 -7.00
C PHE A 46 1.60 -5.71 -8.00
N PRO A 47 2.68 -5.99 -8.77
CA PRO A 47 2.73 -7.18 -9.59
C PRO A 47 2.96 -8.41 -8.69
N GLY A 48 2.24 -9.50 -8.93
CA GLY A 48 2.46 -10.77 -8.23
C GLY A 48 1.16 -11.43 -7.78
N GLU A 49 1.30 -12.46 -6.95
CA GLU A 49 0.19 -13.17 -6.31
C GLU A 49 -0.08 -12.60 -4.91
N GLU A 50 -1.35 -12.39 -4.58
CA GLU A 50 -1.77 -12.00 -3.25
C GLU A 50 -1.53 -13.14 -2.25
N THR A 51 -0.99 -12.81 -1.07
CA THR A 51 -0.86 -13.75 0.04
C THR A 51 -1.52 -13.17 1.27
N VAL A 52 -2.52 -13.87 1.80
CA VAL A 52 -3.23 -13.49 3.02
C VAL A 52 -2.56 -14.15 4.21
N LEU A 53 -2.15 -13.34 5.19
CA LEU A 53 -1.60 -13.81 6.46
C LEU A 53 -2.67 -13.65 7.55
N HIS A 54 -3.00 -14.75 8.21
CA HIS A 54 -3.92 -14.73 9.34
C HIS A 54 -3.16 -14.50 10.65
N SER A 55 -3.74 -13.71 11.56
CA SER A 55 -3.14 -13.47 12.86
C SER A 55 -3.03 -14.77 13.67
N ALA A 56 -1.96 -14.90 14.44
CA ALA A 56 -1.73 -16.03 15.35
C ALA A 56 -2.21 -15.67 16.76
N ASP A 57 -3.46 -15.21 16.88
CA ASP A 57 -4.01 -14.80 18.17
C ASP A 57 -4.48 -16.02 18.96
N LYS A 58 -4.07 -16.08 20.23
CA LYS A 58 -4.53 -17.09 21.19
C LYS A 58 -5.69 -16.50 21.99
N VAL A 59 -6.82 -17.20 21.99
CA VAL A 59 -8.00 -16.91 22.85
C VAL A 59 -7.73 -17.18 24.32
#